data_AF-D3BUP9-F1
#
_entry.id   AF-D3BUP9-F1
#
_cell.length_a   1.000
_cell.length_b   1.000
_cell.length_c   1.000
_cell.angle_alpha   90.00
_cell.angle_beta   90.00
_cell.angle_gamma   90.00
#
_symmetry.space_group_name_H-M   'P 1'
#
loop_
_entity.id
_entity.type
_entity.pdbx_description
1 polymer ?
#
loop_
_entity_poly.entity_id
_entity_poly.type
_entity_poly.pdbx_seq_one_letter_code
_entity_poly.pdbx_strand_id
1 'polypeptide(L)'
;MTRVCLESISIKNINTNIIDIKIEKNDIENNRFQEDPGILVVQGLISRILGSQFIPYFNLNLKNSTNGSQYFEITSSYSTTNSNNVIINISADTPVNLASGINYYLKYYGQCSFTWTGDQCNLTASNLPVVNNPVNIEILSQYRYYMNVCTFGYSTVWWDWPRWEREIDWMALNGYNLPLAFVGQRIYLVSSFRQSWTL
;
A
#
# COMPACT_ATOMS: atom_id res chain seq x y z
N MET A 1 -46.19 10.39 -20.73
CA MET A 1 -46.49 8.98 -21.01
C MET A 1 -45.87 8.15 -19.90
N THR A 2 -46.72 7.74 -18.93
CA THR A 2 -46.61 6.67 -17.92
C THR A 2 -45.27 6.29 -17.25
N ARG A 3 -45.28 6.38 -15.90
CA ARG A 3 -44.37 5.75 -14.92
C ARG A 3 -44.28 4.23 -15.12
N VAL A 4 -43.12 3.65 -14.80
CA VAL A 4 -43.02 2.24 -14.38
C VAL A 4 -42.41 2.21 -12.98
N CYS A 5 -43.24 1.82 -12.02
CA CYS A 5 -42.88 1.50 -10.65
C CYS A 5 -42.04 0.22 -10.64
N LEU A 6 -40.94 0.19 -9.89
CA LEU A 6 -40.29 -1.05 -9.49
C LEU A 6 -41.06 -1.61 -8.28
N GLU A 7 -41.97 -2.54 -8.56
CA GLU A 7 -42.63 -3.34 -7.53
C GLU A 7 -41.67 -4.40 -6.96
N SER A 8 -41.76 -4.54 -5.65
CA SER A 8 -41.10 -5.50 -4.78
C SER A 8 -41.34 -6.96 -5.20
N ILE A 9 -40.26 -7.72 -5.41
CA ILE A 9 -40.31 -9.19 -5.55
C ILE A 9 -40.15 -9.83 -4.17
N SER A 10 -41.21 -10.52 -3.76
CA SER A 10 -41.33 -11.32 -2.54
C SER A 10 -40.53 -12.62 -2.67
N ILE A 11 -39.61 -12.89 -1.74
CA ILE A 11 -38.84 -14.15 -1.67
C ILE A 11 -39.66 -15.18 -0.89
N LYS A 12 -40.17 -16.20 -1.58
CA LYS A 12 -40.78 -17.39 -0.97
C LYS A 12 -39.71 -18.23 -0.26
N ASN A 13 -40.01 -18.58 0.98
CA ASN A 13 -39.30 -19.56 1.81
C ASN A 13 -38.92 -20.83 1.05
N ILE A 14 -37.62 -21.14 1.03
CA ILE A 14 -37.11 -22.50 0.90
C ILE A 14 -36.12 -22.68 2.05
N ASN A 15 -36.51 -23.52 3.00
CA ASN A 15 -35.76 -23.78 4.23
C ASN A 15 -34.92 -25.06 4.09
N THR A 16 -33.91 -25.12 4.95
CA THR A 16 -33.05 -26.29 5.32
C THR A 16 -31.81 -26.54 4.46
N ASN A 17 -30.64 -26.36 5.11
CA ASN A 17 -29.27 -26.76 4.74
C ASN A 17 -28.31 -25.74 4.09
N ILE A 18 -28.33 -24.46 4.52
CA ILE A 18 -27.31 -23.46 4.10
C ILE A 18 -26.50 -22.92 5.31
N ILE A 19 -26.72 -23.43 6.52
CA ILE A 19 -26.18 -22.82 7.75
C ILE A 19 -24.66 -23.07 7.92
N ASP A 20 -24.07 -24.07 7.26
CA ASP A 20 -22.66 -24.44 7.51
C ASP A 20 -21.62 -23.81 6.56
N ILE A 21 -22.01 -22.97 5.59
CA ILE A 21 -21.06 -22.35 4.62
C ILE A 21 -20.91 -20.83 4.83
N LYS A 22 -21.75 -20.20 5.66
CA LYS A 22 -21.69 -18.74 5.90
C LYS A 22 -20.73 -18.31 7.02
N ILE A 23 -20.25 -19.23 7.86
CA ILE A 23 -19.38 -18.88 8.98
C ILE A 23 -17.93 -18.70 8.53
N GLU A 24 -17.40 -19.54 7.62
CA GLU A 24 -16.00 -19.42 7.18
C GLU A 24 -15.68 -18.17 6.34
N LYS A 25 -16.61 -17.65 5.53
CA LYS A 25 -16.37 -16.42 4.75
C LYS A 25 -16.40 -15.15 5.61
N ASN A 26 -17.25 -15.13 6.63
CA ASN A 26 -17.39 -13.97 7.50
C ASN A 26 -16.19 -13.84 8.45
N ASP A 27 -15.58 -14.93 8.90
CA ASP A 27 -14.43 -14.87 9.82
C ASP A 27 -13.12 -14.46 9.12
N ILE A 28 -12.99 -14.76 7.82
CA ILE A 28 -11.83 -14.33 7.00
C ILE A 28 -11.95 -12.85 6.62
N GLU A 29 -13.15 -12.36 6.30
CA GLU A 29 -13.38 -10.93 6.06
C GLU A 29 -13.26 -10.13 7.37
N ASN A 30 -13.86 -10.59 8.48
CA ASN A 30 -13.81 -9.89 9.77
C ASN A 30 -12.40 -9.81 10.38
N ASN A 31 -11.54 -10.83 10.21
CA ASN A 31 -10.14 -10.76 10.67
C ASN A 31 -9.27 -9.80 9.83
N ARG A 32 -9.61 -9.55 8.56
CA ARG A 32 -8.91 -8.53 7.75
C ARG A 32 -9.24 -7.10 8.17
N PHE A 33 -10.38 -6.87 8.83
CA PHE A 33 -10.79 -5.54 9.29
C PHE A 33 -10.22 -5.15 10.67
N GLN A 34 -9.40 -6.00 11.29
CA GLN A 34 -8.81 -5.74 12.61
C GLN A 34 -7.38 -5.17 12.54
N GLU A 35 -6.71 -5.30 11.39
CA GLU A 35 -5.43 -4.63 11.13
C GLU A 35 -5.65 -3.21 10.62
N ASP A 36 -4.76 -2.28 10.99
CA ASP A 36 -4.80 -0.90 10.53
C ASP A 36 -4.78 -0.85 8.99
N PRO A 37 -5.67 -0.08 8.34
CA PRO A 37 -5.74 -0.02 6.88
C PRO A 37 -4.41 0.39 6.23
N GLY A 38 -3.59 1.19 6.92
CA GLY A 38 -2.24 1.54 6.48
C GLY A 38 -1.31 0.34 6.38
N ILE A 39 -1.43 -0.64 7.27
CA ILE A 39 -0.63 -1.87 7.24
C ILE A 39 -1.06 -2.74 6.05
N LEU A 40 -2.35 -2.87 5.81
CA LEU A 40 -2.88 -3.64 4.67
C LEU A 40 -2.41 -3.08 3.32
N VAL A 41 -2.37 -1.76 3.18
CA VAL A 41 -1.86 -1.10 1.96
C VAL A 41 -0.38 -1.45 1.73
N VAL A 42 0.42 -1.44 2.80
CA VAL A 42 1.85 -1.76 2.72
C VAL A 42 2.07 -3.26 2.45
N GLN A 43 1.28 -4.16 3.03
CA GLN A 43 1.28 -5.58 2.69
C GLN A 43 0.95 -5.79 1.21
N GLY A 44 -0.02 -5.05 0.67
CA GLY A 44 -0.34 -5.01 -0.75
C GLY A 44 0.86 -4.59 -1.60
N LEU A 45 1.57 -3.54 -1.20
CA LEU A 45 2.80 -3.09 -1.85
C LEU A 45 3.89 -4.18 -1.84
N ILE A 46 4.12 -4.85 -0.70
CA ILE A 46 5.07 -5.97 -0.61
C ILE A 46 4.68 -7.08 -1.59
N SER A 47 3.39 -7.41 -1.67
CA SER A 47 2.89 -8.44 -2.57
C SER A 47 3.13 -8.11 -4.05
N ARG A 48 3.04 -6.83 -4.43
CA ARG A 48 3.26 -6.38 -5.81
C ARG A 48 4.74 -6.37 -6.20
N ILE A 49 5.62 -6.01 -5.26
CA ILE A 49 7.05 -5.85 -5.52
C ILE A 49 7.82 -7.16 -5.40
N LEU A 50 7.60 -7.91 -4.33
CA LEU A 50 8.36 -9.14 -4.02
C LEU A 50 7.54 -10.40 -4.26
N GLY A 51 6.21 -10.31 -4.15
CA GLY A 51 5.28 -11.44 -4.21
C GLY A 51 4.68 -11.78 -2.85
N SER A 52 3.54 -12.47 -2.86
CA SER A 52 2.77 -12.83 -1.66
C SER A 52 3.51 -13.76 -0.69
N GLN A 53 4.52 -14.48 -1.17
CA GLN A 53 5.36 -15.39 -0.36
C GLN A 53 6.19 -14.67 0.70
N PHE A 54 6.42 -13.36 0.55
CA PHE A 54 7.23 -12.58 1.49
C PHE A 54 6.43 -12.00 2.66
N ILE A 55 5.11 -11.91 2.55
CA ILE A 55 4.23 -11.33 3.59
C ILE A 55 4.51 -11.89 5.00
N PRO A 56 4.60 -13.21 5.24
CA PRO A 56 4.80 -13.74 6.60
C PRO A 56 6.18 -13.43 7.19
N TYR A 57 7.13 -12.96 6.40
CA TYR A 57 8.48 -12.61 6.85
C TYR A 57 8.62 -11.14 7.24
N PHE A 58 7.63 -10.30 6.93
CA PHE A 58 7.61 -8.89 7.29
C PHE A 58 6.53 -8.63 8.33
N ASN A 59 6.95 -8.24 9.53
CA ASN A 59 6.05 -7.78 10.57
C ASN A 59 6.07 -6.25 10.59
N LEU A 60 4.90 -5.64 10.40
CA LEU A 60 4.74 -4.20 10.25
C LEU A 60 4.01 -3.63 11.46
N ASN A 61 4.53 -2.55 12.04
CA ASN A 61 3.93 -1.92 13.20
C ASN A 61 3.86 -0.39 13.02
N LEU A 62 2.66 0.18 13.22
CA LEU A 62 2.47 1.62 13.24
C LEU A 62 2.51 2.13 14.68
N LYS A 63 3.46 3.01 14.97
CA LYS A 63 3.65 3.63 16.28
C LYS A 63 3.70 5.14 16.13
N ASN A 64 2.72 5.83 16.70
CA ASN A 64 2.67 7.29 16.69
C ASN A 64 3.95 7.88 17.31
N SER A 65 4.55 8.86 16.62
CA SER A 65 5.71 9.59 17.13
C SER A 65 5.29 10.53 18.28
N THR A 66 6.02 10.51 19.39
CA THR A 66 5.79 11.42 20.53
C THR A 66 6.41 12.80 20.31
N ASN A 67 7.42 12.90 19.45
CA ASN A 67 8.25 14.10 19.31
C ASN A 67 7.94 14.92 18.05
N GLY A 68 6.93 14.51 17.27
CA GLY A 68 6.53 15.18 16.03
C GLY A 68 7.47 14.95 14.84
N SER A 69 8.63 14.31 15.04
CA SER A 69 9.52 13.85 13.98
C SER A 69 9.01 12.56 13.35
N GLN A 70 9.08 12.48 12.03
CA GLN A 70 8.80 11.27 11.27
C GLN A 70 9.97 10.30 11.40
N TYR A 71 9.74 9.00 11.53
CA TYR A 71 10.82 8.02 11.69
C TYR A 71 10.43 6.64 11.19
N PHE A 72 11.43 5.81 10.93
CA PHE A 72 11.25 4.38 10.80
C PHE A 72 12.39 3.62 11.49
N GLU A 73 12.05 2.46 12.04
CA GLU A 73 12.93 1.55 12.74
C GLU A 73 12.86 0.16 12.09
N ILE A 74 14.02 -0.47 11.92
CA ILE A 74 14.15 -1.81 11.34
C ILE A 74 14.93 -2.68 12.32
N THR A 75 14.34 -3.82 12.68
CA THR A 75 14.95 -4.84 13.51
C THR A 75 14.68 -6.22 12.91
N SER A 76 15.48 -7.22 13.27
CA SER A 76 15.23 -8.61 12.88
C SER A 76 15.06 -9.48 14.11
N SER A 77 14.09 -10.39 14.05
CA SER A 77 13.85 -11.44 15.06
C SER A 77 13.81 -12.81 14.39
N TYR A 78 14.06 -13.86 15.16
CA TYR A 78 13.89 -15.23 14.67
C TYR A 78 12.44 -15.68 14.86
N SER A 79 11.94 -16.48 13.93
CA SER A 79 10.62 -17.10 14.05
C SER A 79 10.58 -18.06 15.23
N THR A 80 9.48 -18.03 15.99
CA THR A 80 9.24 -18.91 17.14
C THR A 80 9.03 -20.37 16.72
N THR A 81 8.63 -20.62 15.47
CA THR A 81 8.35 -21.97 14.95
C THR A 81 9.56 -22.62 14.31
N ASN A 82 10.45 -21.82 13.69
CA ASN A 82 11.69 -22.27 13.08
C ASN A 82 12.81 -21.26 13.35
N SER A 83 13.79 -21.63 14.18
CA SER A 83 14.91 -20.76 14.58
C SER A 83 15.78 -20.27 13.42
N ASN A 84 15.68 -20.89 12.24
CA ASN A 84 16.45 -20.50 11.04
C ASN A 84 15.74 -19.45 10.18
N ASN A 85 14.45 -19.18 10.41
CA ASN A 85 13.70 -18.21 9.63
C ASN A 85 13.78 -16.83 10.28
N VAL A 86 14.30 -15.88 9.53
CA VAL A 86 14.43 -14.48 9.93
C VAL A 86 13.13 -13.75 9.61
N ILE A 87 12.57 -13.05 10.60
CA ILE A 87 11.44 -12.14 10.46
C ILE A 87 11.96 -10.72 10.61
N ILE A 88 11.62 -9.86 9.65
CA ILE A 88 11.99 -8.45 9.65
C ILE A 88 10.85 -7.66 10.26
N ASN A 89 11.12 -7.02 11.40
CA ASN A 89 10.17 -6.14 12.06
C ASN A 89 10.46 -4.70 11.67
N ILE A 90 9.48 -4.02 11.09
CA ILE A 90 9.59 -2.62 10.68
C ILE A 90 8.54 -1.83 11.44
N SER A 91 8.98 -0.82 12.18
CA SER A 91 8.10 0.10 12.90
C SER A 91 8.22 1.50 12.32
N ALA A 92 7.12 2.21 12.14
CA ALA A 92 7.16 3.62 11.72
C ALA A 92 5.92 4.38 12.21
N ASP A 93 5.94 5.70 12.05
CA ASP A 93 4.83 6.58 12.39
C ASP A 93 3.74 6.65 11.30
N THR A 94 4.11 6.52 10.03
CA THR A 94 3.19 6.57 8.89
C THR A 94 3.37 5.38 7.94
N PRO A 95 2.32 4.99 7.17
CA PRO A 95 2.43 3.91 6.19
C PRO A 95 3.48 4.17 5.10
N VAL A 96 3.68 5.43 4.71
CA VAL A 96 4.72 5.83 3.76
C VAL A 96 6.12 5.59 4.34
N ASN A 97 6.30 5.83 5.65
CA ASN A 97 7.57 5.57 6.31
C ASN A 97 7.83 4.07 6.53
N LEU A 98 6.78 3.27 6.73
CA LEU A 98 6.90 1.81 6.65
C LEU A 98 7.43 1.37 5.29
N ALA A 99 6.85 1.87 4.20
CA ALA A 99 7.30 1.55 2.83
C ALA A 99 8.76 2.01 2.59
N SER A 100 9.14 3.18 3.10
CA SER A 100 10.53 3.66 3.06
C SER A 100 11.48 2.78 3.86
N GLY A 101 11.07 2.26 5.01
CA GLY A 101 11.85 1.31 5.81
C GLY A 101 12.05 -0.03 5.09
N ILE A 102 11.01 -0.51 4.41
CA ILE A 102 11.11 -1.70 3.54
C ILE A 102 12.12 -1.45 2.42
N ASN A 103 12.04 -0.31 1.73
CA ASN A 103 12.99 0.04 0.67
C ASN A 103 14.42 0.12 1.19
N TYR A 104 14.63 0.69 2.38
CA TYR A 104 15.94 0.74 3.03
C TYR A 104 16.49 -0.67 3.26
N TYR A 105 15.69 -1.56 3.85
CA TYR A 105 16.08 -2.95 4.07
C TYR A 105 16.45 -3.65 2.76
N LEU A 106 15.58 -3.55 1.75
CA LEU A 106 15.80 -4.17 0.45
C LEU A 106 17.07 -3.64 -0.24
N LYS A 107 17.36 -2.35 -0.13
CA LYS A 107 18.55 -1.73 -0.72
C LYS A 107 19.85 -2.13 -0.04
N TYR A 108 19.91 -2.03 1.28
CA TYR A 108 21.17 -2.18 2.03
C TYR A 108 21.47 -3.62 2.42
N TYR A 109 20.44 -4.41 2.72
CA TYR A 109 20.59 -5.80 3.14
C TYR A 109 20.28 -6.75 1.99
N GLY A 110 19.16 -6.52 1.29
CA GLY A 110 18.71 -7.38 0.20
C GLY A 110 19.40 -7.16 -1.14
N GLN A 111 20.24 -6.12 -1.26
CA GLN A 111 20.89 -5.71 -2.50
C GLN A 111 19.91 -5.55 -3.68
N CYS A 112 18.66 -5.18 -3.40
CA CYS A 112 17.64 -4.91 -4.41
C CYS A 112 17.61 -3.43 -4.77
N SER A 113 17.27 -3.14 -6.01
CA SER A 113 17.10 -1.78 -6.53
C SER A 113 15.83 -1.67 -7.36
N PHE A 114 14.95 -0.75 -6.97
CA PHE A 114 13.74 -0.40 -7.70
C PHE A 114 13.93 0.98 -8.31
N THR A 115 14.03 1.02 -9.64
CA THR A 115 14.25 2.25 -10.38
C THR A 115 13.18 2.44 -11.43
N TRP A 116 13.12 3.65 -11.96
CA TRP A 116 12.21 3.98 -13.05
C TRP A 116 12.43 3.12 -14.29
N THR A 117 13.68 2.76 -14.60
CA THR A 117 14.06 2.03 -15.82
C THR A 117 14.04 0.53 -15.67
N GLY A 118 14.08 0.02 -14.44
CA GLY A 118 14.06 -1.41 -14.19
C GLY A 118 14.20 -1.76 -12.71
N ASP A 119 13.85 -3.00 -12.41
CA ASP A 119 13.95 -3.56 -11.07
C ASP A 119 14.99 -4.67 -11.08
N GLN A 120 15.77 -4.71 -10.02
CA GLN A 120 16.65 -5.83 -9.72
C GLN A 120 16.36 -6.23 -8.29
N CYS A 121 15.92 -7.47 -8.09
CA CYS A 121 15.79 -8.03 -6.76
C CYS A 121 15.90 -9.54 -6.85
N ASN A 122 17.00 -10.08 -6.33
CA ASN A 122 17.24 -11.52 -6.30
C ASN A 122 17.21 -12.01 -4.84
N LEU A 123 16.05 -11.88 -4.21
CA LEU A 123 15.80 -12.35 -2.85
C LEU A 123 15.02 -13.65 -2.87
N THR A 124 15.34 -14.54 -1.93
CA THR A 124 14.57 -15.75 -1.68
C THR A 124 13.93 -15.67 -0.30
N ALA A 125 12.65 -16.02 -0.20
CA ALA A 125 11.91 -15.94 1.06
C ALA A 125 12.53 -16.84 2.15
N SER A 126 13.22 -17.91 1.75
CA SER A 126 13.92 -18.83 2.65
C SER A 126 15.18 -18.24 3.32
N ASN A 127 15.79 -17.18 2.77
CA ASN A 127 17.05 -16.65 3.27
C ASN A 127 17.08 -15.11 3.19
N LEU A 128 16.40 -14.48 4.14
CA LEU A 128 16.45 -13.03 4.32
C LEU A 128 17.67 -12.63 5.16
N PRO A 129 18.47 -11.64 4.71
CA PRO A 129 19.62 -11.17 5.49
C PRO A 129 19.20 -10.58 6.85
N VAL A 130 19.95 -10.95 7.89
CA VAL A 130 19.72 -10.50 9.28
C VAL A 130 20.17 -9.04 9.46
N VAL A 131 19.43 -8.29 10.26
CA VAL A 131 19.74 -6.93 10.66
C VAL A 131 20.46 -6.98 12.02
N ASN A 132 21.79 -7.01 11.99
CA ASN A 132 22.61 -7.22 13.21
C ASN A 132 22.44 -6.09 14.25
N ASN A 133 22.33 -4.84 13.78
CA ASN A 133 22.14 -3.67 14.63
C ASN A 133 20.80 -3.03 14.28
N PRO A 134 19.97 -2.66 15.28
CA PRO A 134 18.72 -1.96 15.02
C PRO A 134 19.01 -0.65 14.28
N VAL A 135 18.31 -0.44 13.18
CA VAL A 135 18.43 0.78 12.37
C VAL A 135 17.27 1.68 12.73
N ASN A 136 17.56 2.86 13.26
CA ASN A 136 16.56 3.91 13.48
C ASN A 136 16.95 5.13 12.62
N ILE A 137 16.03 5.58 11.77
CA ILE A 137 16.24 6.71 10.88
C ILE A 137 15.16 7.74 11.12
N GLU A 138 15.60 8.93 11.53
CA GLU A 138 14.75 10.11 11.64
C GLU A 138 14.65 10.83 10.30
N ILE A 139 13.44 11.20 9.93
CA ILE A 139 13.12 11.95 8.73
C ILE A 139 12.92 13.41 9.15
N LEU A 140 13.85 14.26 8.72
CA LEU A 140 13.89 15.68 9.09
C LEU A 140 12.78 16.51 8.42
N SER A 141 12.29 16.09 7.24
CA SER A 141 11.29 16.84 6.49
C SER A 141 9.89 16.30 6.75
N GLN A 142 8.98 17.19 7.17
CA GLN A 142 7.56 16.86 7.29
C GLN A 142 6.93 16.49 5.94
N TYR A 143 7.34 17.17 4.86
CA TYR A 143 6.81 16.96 3.52
C TYR A 143 7.92 16.62 2.53
N ARG A 144 7.69 15.59 1.73
CA ARG A 144 8.55 15.13 0.64
C ARG A 144 7.72 15.21 -0.64
N TYR A 145 7.94 16.30 -1.37
CA TYR A 145 7.19 16.64 -2.56
C TYR A 145 7.69 15.88 -3.79
N TYR A 146 6.77 15.47 -4.67
CA TYR A 146 7.10 14.78 -5.91
C TYR A 146 6.29 15.30 -7.11
N MET A 147 6.94 15.29 -8.29
CA MET A 147 6.49 15.79 -9.61
C MET A 147 6.46 17.30 -9.81
N ASN A 148 6.68 17.74 -11.05
CA ASN A 148 6.37 19.09 -11.53
C ASN A 148 5.06 19.07 -12.34
N VAL A 149 4.34 20.19 -12.43
CA VAL A 149 3.17 20.34 -13.34
C VAL A 149 3.48 19.93 -14.79
N CYS A 150 4.69 20.22 -15.28
CA CYS A 150 5.12 19.87 -16.64
C CYS A 150 5.27 18.35 -16.84
N THR A 151 5.51 17.59 -15.78
CA THR A 151 5.66 16.12 -15.83
C THR A 151 4.39 15.46 -16.38
N PHE A 152 3.23 16.06 -16.10
CA PHE A 152 1.94 15.58 -16.59
C PHE A 152 1.81 15.70 -18.11
N GLY A 153 2.51 16.64 -18.74
CA GLY A 153 2.54 16.82 -20.20
C GLY A 153 3.68 16.06 -20.88
N TYR A 154 4.83 15.91 -20.23
CA TYR A 154 6.00 15.27 -20.85
C TYR A 154 6.08 13.75 -20.63
N SER A 155 5.61 13.25 -19.49
CA SER A 155 5.90 11.87 -19.08
C SER A 155 4.65 11.04 -18.84
N THR A 156 3.61 11.58 -18.19
CA THR A 156 2.49 10.77 -17.69
C THR A 156 1.27 10.73 -18.61
N VAL A 157 1.30 11.40 -19.78
CA VAL A 157 0.14 11.57 -20.67
C VAL A 157 -0.44 10.23 -21.11
N TRP A 158 0.43 9.26 -21.37
CA TRP A 158 0.08 7.94 -21.93
C TRP A 158 0.14 6.82 -20.89
N TRP A 159 0.06 7.17 -19.60
CA TRP A 159 0.10 6.17 -18.55
C TRP A 159 -1.28 5.59 -18.26
N ASP A 160 -1.36 4.27 -18.36
CA ASP A 160 -2.48 3.51 -17.85
C ASP A 160 -2.35 3.24 -16.35
N TRP A 161 -3.42 2.71 -15.74
CA TRP A 161 -3.44 2.42 -14.30
C TRP A 161 -2.28 1.53 -13.81
N PRO A 162 -1.89 0.43 -14.48
CA PRO A 162 -0.76 -0.38 -14.02
C PRO A 162 0.56 0.40 -13.94
N ARG A 163 0.79 1.38 -14.83
CA ARG A 163 1.98 2.22 -14.77
C ARG A 163 1.90 3.23 -13.62
N TRP A 164 0.72 3.78 -13.36
CA TRP A 164 0.45 4.66 -12.21
C TRP A 164 0.58 3.94 -10.88
N GLU A 165 0.04 2.73 -10.75
CA GLU A 165 0.16 1.89 -9.55
C GLU A 165 1.63 1.65 -9.20
N ARG A 166 2.43 1.23 -10.20
CA ARG A 166 3.87 1.08 -10.04
C ARG A 166 4.56 2.38 -9.60
N GLU A 167 4.13 3.52 -10.15
CA GLU A 167 4.71 4.81 -9.78
C GLU A 167 4.38 5.19 -8.34
N ILE A 168 3.13 4.97 -7.91
CA ILE A 168 2.68 5.26 -6.55
C ILE A 168 3.43 4.37 -5.55
N ASP A 169 3.64 3.09 -5.87
CA ASP A 169 4.46 2.20 -5.06
C ASP A 169 5.91 2.69 -4.98
N TRP A 170 6.49 3.10 -6.11
CA TRP A 170 7.83 3.68 -6.14
C TRP A 170 7.92 4.98 -5.33
N MET A 171 6.90 5.83 -5.37
CA MET A 171 6.83 7.03 -4.54
C MET A 171 6.83 6.68 -3.05
N ALA A 172 6.03 5.69 -2.64
CA ALA A 172 5.94 5.24 -1.26
C ALA A 172 7.26 4.63 -0.77
N LEU A 173 7.93 3.82 -1.59
CA LEU A 173 9.26 3.26 -1.29
C LEU A 173 10.33 4.35 -1.10
N ASN A 174 10.25 5.45 -1.84
CA ASN A 174 11.16 6.59 -1.67
C ASN A 174 10.71 7.56 -0.56
N GLY A 175 9.54 7.31 0.05
CA GLY A 175 9.01 8.08 1.15
C GLY A 175 8.35 9.40 0.74
N TYR A 176 7.96 9.58 -0.53
CA TYR A 176 7.23 10.78 -0.92
C TYR A 176 5.81 10.76 -0.34
N ASN A 177 5.42 11.83 0.35
CA ASN A 177 4.12 11.95 1.00
C ASN A 177 3.27 13.10 0.46
N LEU A 178 3.81 13.89 -0.47
CA LEU A 178 3.09 14.99 -1.11
C LEU A 178 3.28 14.95 -2.64
N PRO A 179 2.68 13.97 -3.33
CA PRO A 179 2.68 13.93 -4.79
C PRO A 179 1.65 14.92 -5.37
N LEU A 180 2.02 15.57 -6.48
CA LEU A 180 1.06 16.36 -7.24
C LEU A 180 0.05 15.44 -7.94
N ALA A 181 -1.25 15.75 -7.88
CA ALA A 181 -2.32 14.96 -8.49
C ALA A 181 -3.15 15.81 -9.47
N PHE A 182 -2.71 15.89 -10.74
CA PHE A 182 -3.34 16.73 -11.77
C PHE A 182 -4.34 15.98 -12.66
N VAL A 183 -4.41 14.66 -12.56
CA VAL A 183 -5.26 13.80 -13.39
C VAL A 183 -6.74 14.10 -13.15
N GLY A 184 -7.52 14.23 -14.22
CA GLY A 184 -8.98 14.39 -14.14
C GLY A 184 -9.49 15.82 -13.93
N GLN A 185 -8.61 16.81 -13.67
CA GLN A 185 -9.01 18.21 -13.43
C GLN A 185 -9.89 18.79 -14.56
N ARG A 186 -9.62 18.42 -15.82
CA ARG A 186 -10.39 18.88 -16.98
C ARG A 186 -11.87 18.49 -16.91
N ILE A 187 -12.20 17.32 -16.37
CA ILE A 187 -13.58 16.83 -16.30
C ILE A 187 -14.41 17.73 -15.40
N TYR A 188 -13.87 18.05 -14.22
CA TYR A 188 -14.49 18.98 -13.28
C TYR A 188 -14.70 20.35 -13.93
N LEU A 189 -13.66 20.89 -14.57
CA LEU A 189 -13.73 22.19 -15.24
C LEU A 189 -14.81 22.24 -16.33
N VAL A 190 -14.90 21.21 -17.18
CA VAL A 190 -15.96 21.12 -18.22
C VAL A 190 -17.34 21.02 -17.59
N SER A 191 -17.50 20.27 -16.50
CA SER A 191 -18.79 20.13 -15.81
C SER A 191 -19.27 21.47 -15.23
N SER A 192 -18.37 22.24 -14.62
CA SER A 192 -18.68 23.55 -14.05
C SER A 192 -19.06 24.57 -15.13
N PHE A 193 -18.32 24.60 -16.25
CA PHE A 193 -18.68 25.49 -17.35
C PHE A 193 -20.02 25.12 -17.96
N ARG A 194 -20.33 23.83 -18.17
CA ARG A 194 -21.64 23.43 -18.70
C ARG A 194 -22.80 23.90 -17.82
N GLN A 195 -22.67 23.83 -16.50
CA GLN A 195 -23.70 24.33 -15.57
C GLN A 195 -23.92 25.84 -15.69
N SER A 196 -22.84 26.60 -15.87
CA SER A 196 -22.91 28.06 -16.00
C SER A 196 -23.57 28.53 -17.30
N TRP A 197 -23.50 27.76 -18.39
CA TRP A 197 -24.09 28.11 -19.68
C TRP A 197 -25.56 27.67 -19.82
N THR A 198 -26.10 26.95 -18.84
CA THR A 198 -27.50 26.51 -18.79
C THR A 198 -28.39 27.38 -17.89
N LEU A 199 -27.86 28.49 -17.35
CA LEU A 199 -28.59 29.54 -16.63
C LEU A 199 -28.82 30.74 -17.56
#